data_AF-A0AAJ0CG49-F1
#
_entry.id   AF-A0AAJ0CG49-F1
#
_cell.length_a   1.000
_cell.length_b   1.000
_cell.length_c   1.000
_cell.angle_alpha   90.00
_cell.angle_beta   90.00
_cell.angle_gamma   90.00
#
_symmetry.space_group_name_H-M   'P 1'
#
loop_
_entity.id
_entity.type
_entity.pdbx_description
1 polymer ?
#
loop_
_entity_poly.entity_id
_entity_poly.type
_entity_poly.pdbx_seq_one_letter_code
_entity_poly.pdbx_strand_id
1 'polypeptide(L)'
;MESTLADFFSRTNQSPPLNWLELPEVPLAEELMAKDSPQLPLNDFEERHQLKDQYLETQYRLHRYEATEPLRRAIQTYRRDFQTNADAGIDLESVNLYSGVQATGYALGNDGTTQRLCIVPPTALQDYQLDDSDEGETESLVPGTLVALSSDHFKSTCYVATVAENDGLRMNPPYIDVF
;
A
#
# COMPACT_ATOMS: atom_id res chain seq x y z
N MET A 1 -26.07 -6.12 9.67
CA MET A 1 -25.13 -6.78 10.59
C MET A 1 -24.23 -5.70 11.13
N GLU A 2 -24.58 -5.14 12.29
CA GLU A 2 -23.86 -4.05 12.92
C GLU A 2 -22.63 -4.62 13.63
N SER A 3 -21.47 -4.48 13.00
CA SER A 3 -20.17 -4.69 13.65
C SER A 3 -19.97 -3.55 14.64
N THR A 4 -20.10 -3.82 15.93
CA THR A 4 -19.88 -2.82 16.99
C THR A 4 -18.39 -2.48 17.07
N LEU A 5 -18.06 -1.20 17.27
CA LEU A 5 -16.68 -0.73 17.47
C LEU A 5 -15.93 -1.53 18.55
N ALA A 6 -16.64 -2.06 19.54
CA ALA A 6 -16.07 -2.89 20.59
C ALA A 6 -15.49 -4.22 20.08
N ASP A 7 -16.09 -4.82 19.04
CA ASP A 7 -15.61 -6.07 18.45
C ASP A 7 -14.30 -5.88 17.66
N PHE A 8 -14.02 -4.65 17.20
CA PHE A 8 -12.74 -4.29 16.58
C PHE A 8 -11.59 -4.24 17.58
N PHE A 9 -11.86 -3.83 18.83
CA PHE A 9 -10.86 -3.65 19.88
C PHE A 9 -10.75 -4.83 20.86
N SER A 10 -11.70 -5.77 20.86
CA SER A 10 -11.72 -6.88 21.81
C SER A 10 -11.97 -8.21 21.11
N ARG A 11 -10.91 -9.03 21.00
CA ARG A 11 -10.99 -10.50 20.95
C ARG A 11 -9.64 -11.09 21.33
N THR A 12 -9.47 -11.31 22.63
CA THR A 12 -8.43 -12.14 23.24
C THR A 12 -8.64 -13.60 22.84
N ASN A 13 -7.81 -14.14 21.92
CA ASN A 13 -7.42 -15.56 21.84
C ASN A 13 -6.74 -15.90 20.48
N GLN A 14 -5.69 -15.17 20.12
CA GLN A 14 -4.75 -15.64 19.10
C GLN A 14 -3.32 -15.45 19.60
N SER A 15 -2.40 -16.22 19.02
CA SER A 15 -0.96 -16.22 19.31
C SER A 15 -0.43 -14.81 19.57
N PRO A 16 0.48 -14.61 20.54
CA PRO A 16 1.00 -13.28 20.83
C PRO A 16 1.47 -12.65 19.51
N PRO A 17 1.00 -11.44 19.17
CA PRO A 17 1.45 -10.78 17.96
C PRO A 17 2.97 -10.69 17.98
N LEU A 18 3.61 -10.73 16.80
CA LEU A 18 5.06 -10.53 16.73
C LEU A 18 5.46 -9.29 17.55
N ASN A 19 6.62 -9.42 18.20
CA ASN A 19 7.21 -8.33 18.95
C ASN A 19 7.34 -7.12 18.00
N TRP A 20 6.78 -5.98 18.40
CA TRP A 20 6.69 -4.80 17.53
C TRP A 20 8.08 -4.28 17.13
N LEU A 21 9.10 -4.57 17.93
CA LEU A 21 10.51 -4.26 17.66
C LEU A 21 11.15 -5.14 16.59
N GLU A 22 10.55 -6.29 16.27
CA GLU A 22 11.06 -7.24 15.26
C GLU A 22 10.33 -7.08 13.92
N LEU A 23 9.31 -6.22 13.86
CA LEU A 23 8.58 -5.98 12.63
C LEU A 23 9.44 -5.15 11.66
N PRO A 24 9.48 -5.52 10.37
CA PRO A 24 10.20 -4.75 9.38
C PRO A 24 9.55 -3.40 9.14
N GLU A 25 10.35 -2.37 8.85
CA GLU A 25 9.87 -1.01 8.54
C GLU A 25 8.91 -1.02 7.34
N VAL A 26 9.25 -1.78 6.30
CA VAL A 26 8.39 -1.98 5.13
C VAL A 26 7.37 -3.09 5.45
N PRO A 27 6.08 -2.90 5.15
CA PRO A 27 5.06 -3.91 5.40
C PRO A 27 5.32 -5.18 4.60
N LEU A 28 4.98 -6.32 5.21
CA LEU A 28 5.12 -7.61 4.55
C LEU A 28 4.01 -7.79 3.52
N ALA A 29 4.31 -8.52 2.45
CA ALA A 29 3.31 -8.92 1.45
C ALA A 29 2.11 -9.64 2.09
N GLU A 30 2.36 -10.46 3.11
CA GLU A 30 1.34 -11.18 3.87
C GLU A 30 0.40 -10.22 4.62
N GLU A 31 0.92 -9.11 5.16
CA GLU A 31 0.11 -8.09 5.85
C GLU A 31 -0.84 -7.41 4.87
N LEU A 32 -0.38 -7.10 3.65
CA LEU A 32 -1.21 -6.49 2.60
C LEU A 32 -2.20 -7.46 1.94
N MET A 33 -1.88 -8.75 1.90
CA MET A 33 -2.75 -9.79 1.36
C MET A 33 -3.75 -10.35 2.39
N ALA A 34 -3.61 -9.99 3.67
CA ALA A 34 -4.46 -10.46 4.75
C ALA A 34 -5.94 -10.10 4.50
N LYS A 35 -6.81 -11.09 4.66
CA LYS A 35 -8.25 -10.93 4.46
C LYS A 35 -8.87 -10.04 5.53
N ASP A 36 -8.50 -10.29 6.78
CA ASP A 36 -9.01 -9.58 7.93
C ASP A 36 -8.04 -8.47 8.35
N SER A 37 -8.57 -7.37 8.89
CA SER A 37 -7.74 -6.30 9.46
C SER A 37 -6.97 -6.83 10.68
N PRO A 38 -5.75 -6.34 10.94
CA PRO A 38 -5.05 -6.67 12.17
C PRO A 38 -5.84 -6.16 13.38
N GLN A 39 -5.76 -6.88 14.49
CA GLN A 39 -6.35 -6.44 15.75
C GLN A 39 -5.55 -5.26 16.29
N LEU A 40 -6.22 -4.12 16.50
CA LEU A 40 -5.56 -2.92 17.00
C LEU A 40 -5.65 -2.84 18.53
N PRO A 41 -4.56 -2.42 19.20
CA PRO A 41 -4.61 -2.12 20.61
C PRO A 41 -5.53 -0.92 20.86
N LEU A 42 -6.24 -0.96 21.99
CA LEU A 42 -7.02 0.18 22.46
C LEU A 42 -6.06 1.26 22.98
N ASN A 43 -6.16 2.46 22.44
CA ASN A 43 -5.44 3.61 22.99
C ASN A 43 -6.24 4.17 24.17
N ASP A 44 -6.01 3.62 25.37
CA ASP A 44 -6.60 4.16 26.60
C ASP A 44 -5.98 5.52 26.92
N PHE A 45 -6.69 6.60 26.59
CA PHE A 45 -6.30 7.98 26.89
C PHE A 45 -6.50 8.37 28.37
N GLU A 46 -7.16 7.54 29.17
CA GLU A 46 -7.33 7.80 30.61
C GLU A 46 -6.01 7.65 31.36
N GLU A 47 -5.82 8.46 32.41
CA GLU A 47 -4.61 8.68 33.23
C GLU A 47 -4.02 7.46 33.96
N ARG A 48 -4.21 6.24 33.47
CA ARG A 48 -3.42 5.11 33.94
C ARG A 48 -2.00 5.30 33.46
N HIS A 49 -1.06 5.02 34.35
CA HIS A 49 0.36 5.04 34.04
C HIS A 49 0.63 3.87 33.09
N GLN A 50 0.42 4.08 31.78
CA GLN A 50 0.87 3.14 30.77
C GLN A 50 2.38 3.04 30.91
N LEU A 51 2.89 1.81 30.95
CA LEU A 51 4.33 1.60 30.86
C LEU A 51 4.78 2.16 29.51
N LYS A 52 5.94 2.84 29.47
CA LYS A 52 6.48 3.48 28.25
C LYS A 52 6.40 2.55 27.02
N ASP A 53 6.76 1.29 27.19
CA ASP A 53 6.79 0.31 26.11
C ASP A 53 5.39 -0.04 25.60
N GLN A 54 4.37 -0.07 26.47
CA GLN A 54 2.97 -0.30 26.07
C GLN A 54 2.42 0.87 25.25
N TYR A 55 2.76 2.09 25.64
CA TYR A 55 2.38 3.29 24.89
C TYR A 55 3.02 3.28 23.49
N LEU A 56 4.33 3.05 23.41
CA LEU A 56 5.06 3.01 22.14
C LEU A 56 4.57 1.88 21.23
N GLU A 57 4.32 0.68 21.77
CA GLU A 57 3.73 -0.41 21.00
C GLU A 57 2.35 -0.04 20.44
N THR A 58 1.51 0.60 21.27
CA THR A 58 0.17 1.03 20.86
C THR A 58 0.24 2.03 19.71
N GLN A 59 1.07 3.07 19.85
CA GLN A 59 1.26 4.08 18.79
C GLN A 59 1.83 3.45 17.51
N TYR A 60 2.83 2.59 17.63
CA TYR A 60 3.42 1.90 16.48
C TYR A 60 2.38 1.08 15.70
N ARG A 61 1.58 0.26 16.40
CA ARG A 61 0.56 -0.58 15.74
C ARG A 61 -0.53 0.24 15.07
N LEU A 62 -0.94 1.35 15.68
CA LEU A 62 -1.93 2.26 15.10
C LEU A 62 -1.40 2.93 13.84
N HIS A 63 -0.19 3.51 13.87
CA HIS A 63 0.39 4.15 12.71
C HIS A 63 0.69 3.17 11.57
N ARG A 64 1.18 1.97 11.90
CA ARG A 64 1.38 0.91 10.90
C ARG A 64 0.06 0.53 10.23
N TYR A 65 -1.03 0.46 10.99
CA TYR A 65 -2.36 0.19 10.44
C TYR A 65 -2.83 1.33 9.53
N GLU A 66 -2.70 2.59 9.96
CA GLU A 66 -3.08 3.75 9.15
C GLU A 66 -2.34 3.78 7.79
N ALA A 67 -1.05 3.40 7.79
CA ALA A 67 -0.25 3.36 6.58
C ALA A 67 -0.59 2.18 5.63
N THR A 68 -0.98 1.03 6.17
CA THR A 68 -1.14 -0.22 5.39
C THR A 68 -2.57 -0.54 5.00
N GLU A 69 -3.55 -0.14 5.82
CA GLU A 69 -4.95 -0.47 5.64
C GLU A 69 -5.56 0.02 4.32
N PRO A 70 -5.26 1.25 3.82
CA PRO A 70 -5.80 1.70 2.53
C PRO A 70 -5.39 0.78 1.37
N LEU A 71 -4.11 0.37 1.35
CA LEU A 71 -3.55 -0.49 0.32
C LEU A 71 -4.09 -1.93 0.45
N ARG A 72 -4.20 -2.46 1.67
CA ARG A 72 -4.81 -3.77 1.94
C ARG A 72 -6.26 -3.82 1.46
N ARG A 73 -7.07 -2.81 1.78
CA ARG A 73 -8.47 -2.70 1.33
C ARG A 73 -8.55 -2.64 -0.19
N ALA A 74 -7.71 -1.84 -0.83
CA ALA A 74 -7.65 -1.76 -2.29
C ALA A 74 -7.36 -3.12 -2.94
N ILE A 75 -6.40 -3.89 -2.41
CA ILE A 75 -6.09 -5.24 -2.88
C ILE A 75 -7.28 -6.19 -2.70
N GLN A 76 -7.97 -6.15 -1.55
CA GLN A 76 -9.14 -7.00 -1.31
C GLN A 76 -10.31 -6.65 -2.24
N THR A 77 -10.57 -5.36 -2.44
CA THR A 77 -11.58 -4.88 -3.40
C THR A 77 -11.24 -5.33 -4.81
N TYR A 78 -9.99 -5.13 -5.24
CA TYR A 78 -9.49 -5.59 -6.53
C TYR A 78 -9.68 -7.10 -6.73
N ARG A 79 -9.33 -7.93 -5.73
CA ARG A 79 -9.50 -9.39 -5.80
C ARG A 79 -10.96 -9.79 -5.94
N ARG A 80 -11.85 -9.14 -5.20
CA ARG A 80 -13.30 -9.39 -5.24
C ARG A 80 -13.90 -9.01 -6.60
N ASP A 81 -13.52 -7.85 -7.13
CA ASP A 81 -14.05 -7.33 -8.38
C ASP A 81 -13.48 -8.08 -9.59
N PHE A 82 -12.18 -8.40 -9.60
CA PHE A 82 -11.56 -9.22 -10.63
C PHE A 82 -12.17 -10.63 -10.74
N GLN A 83 -12.59 -11.22 -9.62
CA GLN A 83 -13.33 -12.49 -9.63
C GLN A 83 -14.73 -12.37 -10.22
N THR A 84 -15.34 -11.19 -10.14
CA THR A 84 -16.74 -10.96 -10.54
C THR A 84 -16.84 -10.44 -11.98
N ASN A 85 -15.96 -9.53 -12.39
CA ASN A 85 -15.93 -8.89 -13.71
C ASN A 85 -14.47 -8.74 -14.17
N ALA A 86 -13.99 -9.67 -14.99
CA ALA A 86 -12.60 -9.67 -15.46
C ALA A 86 -12.25 -8.51 -16.43
N ASP A 87 -13.25 -7.90 -17.07
CA ASP A 87 -13.07 -6.93 -18.18
C ASP A 87 -13.57 -5.50 -17.87
N ALA A 88 -14.16 -5.25 -16.70
CA ALA A 88 -14.61 -3.91 -16.33
C ALA A 88 -13.46 -3.15 -15.64
N GLY A 89 -13.22 -1.90 -16.02
CA GLY A 89 -12.26 -1.03 -15.36
C GLY A 89 -12.58 -0.96 -13.85
N ILE A 90 -11.69 -1.53 -13.03
CA ILE A 90 -11.84 -1.55 -11.58
C ILE A 90 -11.39 -0.18 -11.08
N ASP A 91 -12.36 0.62 -10.64
CA ASP A 91 -12.09 1.89 -9.98
C ASP A 91 -11.89 1.67 -8.48
N LEU A 92 -10.80 2.19 -7.95
CA LEU A 92 -10.40 2.05 -6.54
C LEU A 92 -10.36 3.46 -5.94
N GLU A 93 -11.28 3.75 -5.02
CA GLU A 93 -11.49 5.10 -4.48
C GLU A 93 -10.24 5.76 -3.87
N SER A 94 -9.30 4.96 -3.35
CA SER A 94 -8.14 5.45 -2.59
C SER A 94 -6.78 5.10 -3.17
N VAL A 95 -6.71 4.34 -4.28
CA VAL A 95 -5.45 3.82 -4.82
C VAL A 95 -5.49 3.77 -6.34
N ASN A 96 -4.41 4.22 -6.99
CA ASN A 96 -4.27 4.14 -8.44
C ASN A 96 -3.88 2.72 -8.88
N LEU A 97 -4.66 2.13 -9.79
CA LEU A 97 -4.37 0.83 -10.40
C LEU A 97 -3.61 1.01 -11.72
N TYR A 98 -2.40 0.46 -11.78
CA TYR A 98 -1.59 0.42 -13.01
C TYR A 98 -1.57 -0.99 -13.58
N SER A 99 -2.04 -1.15 -14.82
CA SER A 99 -2.04 -2.42 -15.54
C SER A 99 -0.89 -2.49 -16.55
N GLY A 100 -0.37 -3.70 -16.80
CA GLY A 100 0.69 -3.90 -17.79
C GLY A 100 2.09 -3.44 -17.34
N VAL A 101 2.34 -3.36 -16.03
CA VAL A 101 3.67 -3.00 -15.49
C VAL A 101 4.68 -4.12 -15.82
N GLN A 102 5.84 -3.74 -16.34
CA GLN A 102 6.92 -4.66 -16.69
C GLN A 102 8.24 -4.26 -16.03
N ALA A 103 8.95 -5.23 -15.45
CA ALA A 103 10.30 -5.02 -14.96
C ALA A 103 11.27 -5.04 -16.14
N THR A 104 11.83 -3.87 -16.47
CA THR A 104 12.67 -3.68 -17.66
C THR A 104 14.15 -3.85 -17.36
N GLY A 105 14.59 -3.52 -16.15
CA GLY A 105 16.00 -3.63 -15.77
C GLY A 105 16.29 -3.14 -14.36
N TYR A 106 17.56 -2.87 -14.09
CA TYR A 106 18.05 -2.32 -12.83
C TYR A 106 18.74 -0.98 -13.09
N ALA A 107 18.53 0.00 -12.21
CA ALA A 107 19.28 1.24 -12.18
C ALA A 107 20.23 1.20 -10.98
N LEU A 108 21.48 1.60 -11.20
CA LEU A 108 22.52 1.65 -10.19
C LEU A 108 22.78 3.12 -9.89
N GLY A 109 22.33 3.57 -8.73
CA GLY A 109 22.52 4.92 -8.23
C GLY A 109 23.49 4.97 -7.05
N ASN A 110 23.75 6.18 -6.57
CA ASN A 110 24.51 6.37 -5.33
C ASN A 110 23.76 5.82 -4.11
N ASP A 111 22.43 5.78 -4.17
CA ASP A 111 21.55 5.30 -3.10
C ASP A 111 21.30 3.78 -3.14
N GLY A 112 21.89 3.09 -4.11
CA GLY A 112 21.84 1.62 -4.20
C GLY A 112 21.40 1.10 -5.57
N THR A 113 20.95 -0.16 -5.56
CA THR A 113 20.38 -0.82 -6.75
C THR A 113 18.87 -0.70 -6.69
N THR A 114 18.27 -0.05 -7.67
CA THR A 114 16.82 0.05 -7.84
C THR A 114 16.39 -0.80 -9.03
N GLN A 115 15.14 -1.28 -9.01
CA GLN A 115 14.54 -1.99 -10.13
C GLN A 115 13.68 -1.02 -10.95
N ARG A 116 13.89 -1.01 -12.26
CA ARG A 116 13.13 -0.18 -13.19
C ARG A 116 11.85 -0.88 -13.62
N LEU A 117 10.73 -0.24 -13.35
CA LEU A 117 9.40 -0.66 -13.77
C LEU A 117 8.88 0.28 -14.86
N CYS A 118 8.62 -0.26 -16.04
CA CYS A 118 7.86 0.45 -17.07
C CYS A 118 6.38 0.32 -16.77
N ILE A 119 5.68 1.45 -16.78
CA ILE A 119 4.26 1.54 -16.45
C ILE A 119 3.50 1.95 -17.71
N VAL A 120 2.27 1.47 -17.85
CA VAL A 120 1.31 2.06 -18.80
C VAL A 120 0.36 2.92 -17.99
N PRO A 121 0.33 4.25 -18.18
CA PRO A 121 -0.63 5.09 -17.49
C PRO A 121 -2.05 4.62 -17.84
N PRO A 122 -2.96 4.49 -16.86
CA PRO A 122 -4.36 4.24 -17.18
C PRO A 122 -4.88 5.38 -18.08
N THR A 123 -5.62 5.03 -19.13
CA THR A 123 -6.14 5.97 -20.15
C THR A 123 -6.89 7.16 -19.54
N ALA A 124 -7.48 7.00 -18.34
CA ALA A 124 -8.14 8.07 -17.60
C ALA A 124 -7.20 9.22 -17.16
N LEU A 125 -5.90 8.97 -16.98
CA LEU A 125 -4.92 10.03 -16.68
C LEU A 125 -4.43 10.76 -17.94
N GLN A 126 -4.73 10.22 -19.12
CA GLN A 126 -4.28 10.79 -20.40
C GLN A 126 -5.17 11.95 -20.83
N ASP A 127 -6.45 11.96 -20.43
CA ASP A 127 -7.36 13.08 -20.66
C ASP A 127 -7.06 14.29 -19.75
N TYR A 128 -6.42 14.08 -18.59
CA TYR A 128 -5.98 15.17 -17.71
C TYR A 128 -4.67 15.84 -18.15
N GLN A 129 -3.94 15.27 -19.12
CA GLN A 129 -2.69 15.84 -19.64
C GLN A 129 -2.90 16.85 -20.78
N LEU A 130 -4.15 17.18 -21.14
CA LEU A 130 -4.45 18.08 -22.27
C LEU A 130 -4.87 19.51 -21.86
N ASP A 131 -4.92 19.85 -20.58
CA ASP A 131 -5.18 21.22 -20.12
C ASP A 131 -3.91 21.82 -19.51
N ASP A 132 -3.23 22.67 -20.29
CA ASP A 132 -2.09 23.54 -19.92
C ASP A 132 -2.49 24.64 -18.91
N SER A 133 -3.25 24.29 -17.86
CA SER A 133 -3.61 25.21 -16.78
C SER A 133 -3.21 24.59 -15.45
N ASP A 134 -2.10 25.10 -14.90
CA ASP A 134 -1.69 24.94 -13.51
C ASP A 134 -2.91 24.95 -12.58
N GLU A 135 -3.14 23.86 -11.84
CA GLU A 135 -3.63 23.76 -10.44
C GLU A 135 -4.01 22.29 -10.15
N GLY A 136 -3.02 21.47 -9.80
CA GLY A 136 -3.22 20.15 -9.20
C GLY A 136 -2.70 18.95 -9.97
N GLU A 137 -1.46 18.98 -10.48
CA GLU A 137 -0.75 17.74 -10.77
C GLU A 137 -0.66 16.96 -9.45
N THR A 138 -1.57 16.01 -9.24
CA THR A 138 -1.41 15.05 -8.15
C THR A 138 -0.21 14.21 -8.56
N GLU A 139 0.97 14.56 -8.08
CA GLU A 139 2.19 13.80 -8.30
C GLU A 139 1.93 12.37 -7.81
N SER A 140 1.55 11.49 -8.73
CA SER A 140 1.33 10.08 -8.43
C SER A 140 2.69 9.42 -8.45
N LEU A 141 2.94 8.52 -7.49
CA LEU A 141 4.21 7.78 -7.35
C LEU A 141 5.41 8.70 -7.01
N VAL A 142 5.28 9.56 -6.01
CA VAL A 142 6.40 10.34 -5.44
C VAL A 142 7.39 9.41 -4.73
N PRO A 143 8.70 9.70 -4.68
CA PRO A 143 9.65 8.98 -3.84
C PRO A 143 9.16 8.77 -2.41
N GLY A 144 9.28 7.54 -1.90
CA GLY A 144 8.72 7.14 -0.60
C GLY A 144 7.29 6.59 -0.66
N THR A 145 6.62 6.65 -1.80
CA THR A 145 5.30 6.01 -1.98
C THR A 145 5.45 4.49 -1.91
N LEU A 146 4.63 3.85 -1.08
CA LEU A 146 4.53 2.40 -0.98
C LEU A 146 3.71 1.84 -2.15
N VAL A 147 4.24 0.86 -2.86
CA VAL A 147 3.56 0.18 -3.97
C VAL A 147 3.48 -1.32 -3.74
N ALA A 148 2.36 -1.91 -4.16
CA ALA A 148 2.15 -3.36 -4.16
C ALA A 148 2.06 -3.86 -5.60
N LEU A 149 2.88 -4.84 -5.93
CA LEU A 149 3.01 -5.40 -7.27
C LEU A 149 2.57 -6.86 -7.25
N SER A 150 1.93 -7.30 -8.32
CA SER A 150 1.54 -8.70 -8.47
C SER A 150 1.65 -9.15 -9.92
N SER A 151 2.07 -10.40 -10.08
CA SER A 151 2.10 -11.07 -11.39
C SER A 151 0.84 -11.89 -11.67
N ASP A 152 0.03 -12.18 -10.64
CA ASP A 152 -1.08 -13.13 -10.69
C ASP A 152 -2.40 -12.54 -10.18
N HIS A 153 -2.56 -11.21 -10.28
CA HIS A 153 -3.74 -10.48 -9.81
C HIS A 153 -3.99 -10.65 -8.30
N PHE A 154 -2.91 -10.63 -7.51
CA PHE A 154 -2.89 -10.78 -6.05
C PHE A 154 -3.54 -12.08 -5.56
N LYS A 155 -3.39 -13.18 -6.32
CA LYS A 155 -3.87 -14.50 -5.89
C LYS A 155 -2.92 -15.13 -4.88
N SER A 156 -1.65 -15.20 -5.25
CA SER A 156 -0.56 -15.77 -4.45
C SER A 156 0.69 -14.89 -4.44
N THR A 157 0.91 -14.06 -5.46
CA THR A 157 2.08 -13.19 -5.56
C THR A 157 1.74 -11.77 -5.14
N CYS A 158 2.48 -11.24 -4.18
CA CYS A 158 2.49 -9.83 -3.81
C CYS A 158 3.93 -9.46 -3.47
N TYR A 159 4.45 -8.45 -4.14
CA TYR A 159 5.73 -7.84 -3.85
C TYR A 159 5.45 -6.43 -3.35
N VAL A 160 6.09 -6.07 -2.24
CA VAL A 160 6.01 -4.74 -1.65
C VAL A 160 7.29 -4.02 -2.00
N ALA A 161 7.16 -2.83 -2.56
CA ALA A 161 8.28 -2.00 -2.97
C ALA A 161 7.99 -0.54 -2.61
N THR A 162 9.03 0.27 -2.60
CA THR A 162 8.91 1.72 -2.36
C THR A 162 9.48 2.46 -3.55
N VAL A 163 8.78 3.50 -4.02
CA VAL A 163 9.27 4.33 -5.11
C VAL A 163 10.55 5.05 -4.69
N ALA A 164 11.61 4.86 -5.47
CA ALA A 164 12.90 5.51 -5.27
C ALA A 164 12.96 6.83 -6.06
N GLU A 165 12.58 6.79 -7.33
CA GLU A 165 12.68 7.91 -8.26
C GLU A 165 11.56 7.84 -9.30
N ASN A 166 11.02 9.01 -9.66
CA ASN A 166 9.87 9.15 -10.56
C ASN A 166 10.14 10.07 -11.77
N ASP A 167 11.38 10.48 -12.01
CA ASP A 167 11.79 11.30 -13.16
C ASP A 167 11.41 10.67 -14.51
N GLY A 168 11.34 9.34 -14.55
CA GLY A 168 10.94 8.57 -15.73
C GLY A 168 9.46 8.65 -16.11
N LEU A 169 8.59 9.25 -15.29
CA LEU A 169 7.15 9.34 -15.59
C LEU A 169 6.85 10.20 -16.82
N ARG A 170 7.71 11.17 -17.14
CA ARG A 170 7.58 12.05 -18.30
C ARG A 170 8.20 11.47 -19.59
N MET A 171 8.87 10.32 -19.48
CA MET A 171 9.52 9.66 -20.62
C MET A 171 8.52 8.78 -21.39
N ASN A 172 8.83 8.45 -22.64
CA ASN A 172 8.04 7.51 -23.46
C ASN A 172 8.92 6.33 -23.90
N PRO A 173 8.75 5.11 -23.35
CA PRO A 173 7.71 4.72 -22.38
C PRO A 173 7.99 5.25 -20.96
N PRO A 174 6.93 5.50 -20.15
CA PRO A 174 7.11 5.99 -18.79
C PRO A 174 7.60 4.90 -17.86
N TYR A 175 8.48 5.26 -16.93
CA TYR A 175 9.06 4.33 -15.97
C TYR A 175 9.22 4.96 -14.58
N ILE A 176 9.26 4.10 -13.57
CA ILE A 176 9.67 4.46 -12.21
C ILE A 176 10.77 3.49 -11.76
N ASP A 177 11.59 3.95 -10.82
CA ASP A 177 12.58 3.10 -10.16
C ASP A 177 12.11 2.83 -8.72
N VAL A 178 12.16 1.56 -8.30
CA VAL A 178 11.69 1.10 -6.98
C VAL A 178 12.76 0.32 -6.23
N PHE A 179 12.68 0.30 -4.89
CA PHE A 179 13.47 -0.55 -4.00
C PHE A 179 12.80 -1.89 -3.73
#